data_AF-A0A7V1H2S2-F1
#
_entry.id   AF-A0A7V1H2S2-F1
#
_cell.length_a   1.000
_cell.length_b   1.000
_cell.length_c   1.000
_cell.angle_alpha   90.00
_cell.angle_beta   90.00
_cell.angle_gamma   90.00
#
_symmetry.space_group_name_H-M   'P 1'
#
loop_
_entity.id
_entity.type
_entity.pdbx_description
1 polymer ?
#
loop_
_entity_poly.entity_id
_entity_poly.type
_entity_poly.pdbx_seq_one_letter_code
_entity_poly.pdbx_strand_id
1 'polypeptide(L)'
;MECIIIAADRTIRDKREALKEVLHYVRRAGADIEEARKTGGKAMADITRMIRRHIPEHTHDAIVQSLRIDLNVINYMNLDVDKDGLRQIMDLAVEGRILSAPVDIDAFADESFSADISVK
;
A
#
# COMPACT_ATOMS: atom_id res chain seq x y z
N MET A 1 -4.80 -6.64 -6.73
CA MET A 1 -5.02 -6.43 -5.28
C MET A 1 -4.63 -5.00 -5.02
N GLU A 2 -5.54 -4.21 -4.47
CA GLU A 2 -5.30 -2.82 -4.12
C GLU A 2 -5.34 -2.70 -2.60
N CYS A 3 -4.45 -1.90 -2.03
CA CYS A 3 -4.38 -1.66 -0.60
C CYS A 3 -4.61 -0.17 -0.36
N ILE A 4 -5.48 0.14 0.60
CA ILE A 4 -5.76 1.52 1.00
C ILE A 4 -5.41 1.71 2.47
N ILE A 5 -4.89 2.89 2.79
CA ILE A 5 -4.71 3.33 4.17
C ILE A 5 -5.89 4.24 4.49
N ILE A 6 -6.63 3.90 5.56
CA ILE A 6 -7.79 4.68 6.00
C ILE A 6 -7.44 5.34 7.33
N ALA A 7 -7.69 6.65 7.42
CA ALA A 7 -7.63 7.41 8.65
C ALA A 7 -8.96 8.12 8.87
N ALA A 8 -9.40 8.22 10.13
CA ALA A 8 -10.60 9.00 10.44
C ALA A 8 -10.37 10.50 10.20
N ASP A 9 -11.40 11.22 9.76
CA ASP A 9 -11.33 12.66 9.47
C ASP A 9 -10.78 13.48 10.64
N ARG A 10 -11.17 13.13 11.88
CA ARG A 10 -10.63 13.76 13.09
C ARG A 10 -9.12 13.59 13.22
N THR A 11 -8.59 12.43 12.83
CA THR A 11 -7.16 12.13 12.86
C THR A 11 -6.44 12.92 11.77
N ILE A 12 -7.03 12.99 10.57
CA ILE A 12 -6.51 13.80 9.44
C ILE A 12 -6.38 15.26 9.86
N ARG A 13 -7.43 15.82 10.48
CA ARG A 13 -7.46 17.20 10.95
C ARG A 13 -6.51 17.45 12.12
N ASP A 14 -6.55 16.62 13.16
CA ASP A 14 -5.93 16.93 14.45
C ASP A 14 -4.52 16.35 14.61
N LYS A 15 -4.11 15.40 13.75
CA LYS A 15 -2.86 14.62 13.88
C LYS A 15 -2.08 14.56 12.56
N ARG A 16 -2.16 15.59 11.73
CA ARG A 16 -1.54 15.64 10.40
C ARG A 16 -0.06 15.28 10.37
N GLU A 17 0.74 15.81 11.30
CA GLU A 17 2.19 15.51 11.36
C GLU A 17 2.49 14.06 11.73
N ALA A 18 1.72 13.47 12.64
CA ALA A 18 1.84 12.06 12.97
C ALA A 18 1.46 11.16 11.77
N LEU A 19 0.45 11.56 10.99
CA LEU A 19 0.09 10.86 9.75
C LEU A 19 1.19 10.95 8.70
N LYS A 20 1.83 12.11 8.52
CA LYS A 20 2.99 12.25 7.63
C LYS A 20 4.13 11.32 8.03
N GLU A 21 4.40 11.20 9.34
CA GLU A 21 5.42 10.28 9.84
C GLU A 21 5.07 8.81 9.54
N VAL A 22 3.82 8.40 9.78
CA VAL A 22 3.36 7.05 9.41
C VAL A 22 3.55 6.80 7.92
N LEU A 23 3.12 7.73 7.07
CA LEU A 23 3.25 7.60 5.61
C LEU A 23 4.72 7.59 5.15
N HIS A 24 5.59 8.35 5.82
CA HIS A 24 7.03 8.30 5.57
C HIS A 24 7.58 6.88 5.79
N TYR A 25 7.25 6.24 6.91
CA TYR A 25 7.72 4.90 7.19
C TYR A 25 7.07 3.82 6.32
N VAL A 26 5.83 4.02 5.87
CA VAL A 26 5.19 3.15 4.86
C VAL A 26 5.96 3.20 3.54
N ARG A 27 6.30 4.40 3.04
CA ARG A 27 7.10 4.57 1.82
C ARG A 27 8.50 3.98 1.96
N ARG A 28 9.13 4.18 3.13
CA ARG A 28 10.43 3.55 3.44
C ARG A 28 10.34 2.03 3.42
N ALA A 29 9.31 1.45 4.03
CA ALA A 29 9.10 0.00 3.99
C ALA A 29 8.87 -0.50 2.55
N GLY A 30 8.17 0.26 1.71
CA GLY A 30 8.04 -0.01 0.28
C GLY A 30 9.39 -0.05 -0.44
N ALA A 31 10.25 0.94 -0.20
CA ALA A 31 11.61 0.96 -0.74
C ALA A 31 12.48 -0.20 -0.24
N ASP A 32 12.38 -0.55 1.04
CA ASP A 32 13.09 -1.68 1.64
C ASP A 32 12.65 -3.02 1.01
N ILE A 33 11.34 -3.18 0.74
CA ILE A 33 10.80 -4.33 0.01
C ILE A 33 11.37 -4.35 -1.41
N GLU A 34 11.31 -3.24 -2.14
CA GLU A 34 11.78 -3.18 -3.52
C GLU A 34 13.28 -3.49 -3.65
N GLU A 35 14.10 -3.01 -2.73
CA GLU A 35 15.52 -3.37 -2.67
C GLU A 35 15.70 -4.87 -2.39
N ALA A 36 14.99 -5.43 -1.41
CA ALA A 36 15.07 -6.86 -1.12
C ALA A 36 14.62 -7.74 -2.29
N ARG A 37 13.65 -7.30 -3.10
CA ARG A 37 13.23 -7.97 -4.34
C ARG A 37 14.35 -8.01 -5.38
N LYS A 38 15.16 -6.95 -5.46
CA LYS A 38 16.30 -6.83 -6.38
C LYS A 38 17.52 -7.63 -5.90
N THR A 39 17.90 -7.50 -4.64
CA THR A 39 19.09 -8.15 -4.08
C THR A 39 18.86 -9.64 -3.80
N GLY A 40 17.65 -10.01 -3.37
CA GLY A 40 17.33 -11.35 -2.90
C GLY A 40 18.09 -11.74 -1.63
N GLY A 41 18.37 -13.05 -1.50
CA GLY A 41 19.24 -13.60 -0.45
C GLY A 41 18.83 -13.21 0.97
N LYS A 42 19.77 -12.66 1.75
CA LYS A 42 19.57 -12.31 3.15
C LYS A 42 18.47 -11.27 3.36
N ALA A 43 18.39 -10.25 2.50
CA ALA A 43 17.37 -9.20 2.61
C ALA A 43 15.96 -9.80 2.48
N MET A 44 15.76 -10.67 1.49
CA MET A 44 14.49 -11.38 1.32
C MET A 44 14.18 -12.32 2.50
N ALA A 45 15.18 -13.02 3.03
CA ALA A 45 15.02 -13.89 4.20
C ALA A 45 14.63 -13.10 5.47
N ASP A 46 15.20 -11.90 5.66
CA ASP A 46 14.91 -11.03 6.80
C ASP A 46 13.49 -10.45 6.72
N ILE A 47 13.04 -9.98 5.54
CA ILE A 47 11.65 -9.57 5.31
C ILE A 47 10.70 -10.73 5.55
N THR A 48 11.01 -11.90 5.00
CA THR A 48 10.17 -13.10 5.16
C THR A 48 10.05 -13.50 6.63
N ARG A 49 11.15 -13.41 7.41
CA ARG A 49 11.13 -13.66 8.85
C ARG A 49 10.25 -12.65 9.59
N MET A 50 10.33 -11.38 9.21
CA MET A 50 9.50 -10.32 9.81
C MET A 50 8.01 -10.56 9.52
N ILE A 51 7.63 -10.86 8.28
CA ILE A 51 6.25 -11.13 7.90
C ILE A 51 5.72 -12.33 8.69
N ARG A 52 6.47 -13.44 8.76
CA ARG A 52 6.06 -14.65 9.49
C ARG A 52 5.90 -14.45 10.99
N ARG A 53 6.56 -13.44 11.57
CA ARG A 53 6.33 -13.07 12.98
C ARG A 53 4.91 -12.52 13.19
N HIS A 54 4.38 -11.82 12.19
CA HIS A 54 3.05 -11.20 12.24
C HIS A 54 1.95 -12.06 11.61
N ILE A 55 2.31 -12.93 10.67
CA ILE A 55 1.38 -13.85 10.00
C ILE A 55 2.02 -15.26 9.92
N PRO A 56 1.99 -16.03 11.03
CA PRO A 56 2.70 -17.31 11.14
C PRO A 56 2.29 -18.37 10.12
N GLU A 57 1.06 -18.28 9.60
CA GLU A 57 0.47 -19.21 8.62
C GLU A 57 1.12 -19.10 7.25
N HIS A 58 1.75 -17.95 6.93
CA HIS A 58 2.48 -17.81 5.68
C HIS A 58 3.80 -18.58 5.75
N THR A 59 4.02 -19.47 4.78
CA THR A 59 5.29 -20.16 4.64
C THR A 59 6.35 -19.22 4.09
N HIS A 60 7.62 -19.54 4.35
CA HIS A 60 8.73 -18.79 3.78
C HIS A 60 8.62 -18.71 2.25
N ASP A 61 8.39 -19.84 1.61
CA ASP A 61 8.38 -19.93 0.15
C ASP A 61 7.18 -19.21 -0.46
N ALA A 62 6.01 -19.24 0.19
CA ALA A 62 4.84 -18.49 -0.28
C ALA A 62 5.14 -16.99 -0.31
N ILE A 63 5.76 -16.45 0.75
CA ILE A 63 6.12 -15.02 0.81
C ILE A 63 7.14 -14.67 -0.27
N VAL A 64 8.19 -15.48 -0.42
CA VAL A 64 9.22 -15.26 -1.45
C VAL A 64 8.59 -15.29 -2.84
N GLN A 65 7.68 -16.22 -3.12
CA GLN A 65 6.98 -16.29 -4.40
C GLN A 65 6.09 -15.07 -4.62
N SER A 66 5.35 -14.60 -3.60
CA SER A 66 4.52 -13.40 -3.69
C SER A 66 5.30 -12.11 -3.90
N LEU A 67 6.56 -12.05 -3.46
CA LEU A 67 7.44 -10.88 -3.60
C LEU A 67 8.32 -10.93 -4.86
N ARG A 68 8.17 -11.94 -5.72
CA ARG A 68 8.96 -12.03 -6.95
C ARG A 68 8.93 -10.75 -7.79
N ILE A 69 10.09 -10.36 -8.30
CA ILE A 69 10.24 -9.11 -9.06
C ILE A 69 9.48 -9.16 -10.39
N ASP A 70 9.42 -10.32 -11.03
CA ASP A 70 8.80 -10.54 -12.33
C ASP A 70 7.27 -10.56 -12.31
N LEU A 71 6.63 -10.69 -11.14
CA LEU A 71 5.17 -10.55 -11.02
C LEU A 71 4.70 -9.12 -11.26
N ASN A 72 5.49 -8.14 -10.80
CA ASN A 72 5.22 -6.69 -10.93
C ASN A 72 3.77 -6.26 -10.64
N VAL A 73 3.11 -6.93 -9.69
CA VAL A 73 1.69 -6.70 -9.35
C VAL A 73 1.46 -5.54 -8.38
N ILE A 74 2.49 -5.15 -7.62
CA ILE A 74 2.45 -4.03 -6.66
C ILE A 74 3.67 -3.15 -6.92
N ASN A 75 3.41 -1.84 -7.06
CA ASN A 75 4.45 -0.84 -7.16
C ASN A 75 4.80 -0.31 -5.76
N TYR A 76 5.75 -0.94 -5.08
CA TYR A 76 6.17 -0.52 -3.73
C TYR A 76 6.88 0.85 -3.69
N MET A 77 7.23 1.41 -4.85
CA MET A 77 7.85 2.73 -4.98
C MET A 77 6.83 3.85 -5.18
N ASN A 78 5.61 3.54 -5.60
CA ASN A 78 4.52 4.49 -5.74
C ASN A 78 3.33 4.02 -4.90
N LEU A 79 3.23 4.55 -3.68
CA LEU A 79 2.21 4.21 -2.69
C LEU A 79 1.24 5.37 -2.44
N ASP A 80 1.18 6.31 -3.38
CA ASP A 80 0.21 7.42 -3.34
C ASP A 80 -1.16 6.95 -3.84
N VAL A 81 -2.19 7.78 -3.62
CA VAL A 81 -3.56 7.42 -3.96
C VAL A 81 -3.74 7.30 -5.47
N ASP A 82 -4.29 6.17 -5.93
CA ASP A 82 -4.75 5.96 -7.29
C ASP A 82 -6.28 6.10 -7.35
N LYS A 83 -6.75 7.31 -7.68
CA LYS A 83 -8.20 7.59 -7.78
C LYS A 83 -8.87 6.77 -8.90
N ASP A 84 -8.15 6.44 -9.96
CA ASP A 84 -8.72 5.71 -11.10
C ASP A 84 -8.86 4.22 -10.76
N GLY A 85 -7.85 3.62 -10.12
CA GLY A 85 -7.92 2.28 -9.54
C GLY A 85 -9.06 2.17 -8.51
N LEU A 86 -9.14 3.13 -7.58
CA LEU A 86 -10.19 3.16 -6.58
C LEU A 86 -11.59 3.29 -7.21
N ARG A 87 -11.74 4.12 -8.24
CA ARG A 87 -13.00 4.25 -8.98
C ARG A 87 -13.42 2.92 -9.61
N GLN A 88 -12.49 2.22 -10.25
CA GLN A 88 -12.76 0.90 -10.84
C GLN A 88 -13.27 -0.10 -9.80
N ILE A 89 -12.65 -0.15 -8.61
CA ILE A 89 -13.10 -1.05 -7.54
C ILE A 89 -14.50 -0.66 -7.04
N MET A 90 -14.77 0.64 -6.85
CA MET A 90 -16.08 1.11 -6.39
C MET A 90 -17.18 0.84 -7.43
N ASP A 91 -16.90 1.03 -8.71
CA ASP A 91 -17.85 0.75 -9.80
C ASP A 91 -18.22 -0.74 -9.83
N LEU A 92 -17.23 -1.63 -9.70
CA LEU A 92 -17.46 -3.08 -9.59
C LEU A 92 -18.28 -3.44 -8.34
N ALA A 93 -18.09 -2.74 -7.22
CA ALA A 93 -18.85 -2.95 -6.00
C ALA A 93 -20.33 -2.52 -6.12
N VAL A 94 -20.59 -1.45 -6.87
CA VAL A 94 -21.97 -1.01 -7.21
C VAL A 94 -22.62 -1.99 -8.18
N GLU A 95 -21.91 -2.39 -9.24
CA GLU A 95 -22.38 -3.39 -10.21
C GLU A 95 -22.72 -4.72 -9.52
N GLY A 96 -21.84 -5.18 -8.63
CA GLY A 96 -22.04 -6.37 -7.80
C GLY A 96 -23.08 -6.22 -6.68
N ARG A 97 -23.72 -5.04 -6.55
CA ARG A 97 -24.71 -4.71 -5.51
C ARG A 97 -24.20 -4.88 -4.07
N ILE A 98 -22.89 -4.78 -3.88
CA ILE A 98 -22.27 -4.69 -2.54
C ILE A 98 -22.52 -3.29 -1.97
N LEU A 99 -22.40 -2.28 -2.82
CA LEU A 99 -22.78 -0.90 -2.52
C LEU A 99 -24.09 -0.57 -3.22
N SER A 100 -24.97 0.15 -2.52
CA SER A 100 -26.25 0.62 -3.07
C SER A 100 -26.10 1.86 -3.97
N ALA A 101 -25.01 2.61 -3.81
CA ALA A 101 -24.71 3.81 -4.58
C ALA A 101 -23.18 4.05 -4.65
N PRO A 102 -22.71 4.82 -5.64
CA PRO A 102 -21.31 5.21 -5.74
C PRO A 102 -20.82 6.05 -4.55
N VAL A 103 -19.52 5.96 -4.27
CA VAL A 103 -18.82 6.81 -3.30
C VAL A 103 -18.24 8.02 -4.02
N ASP A 104 -18.30 9.19 -3.40
CA ASP A 104 -17.56 10.38 -3.88
C ASP A 104 -16.06 10.18 -3.62
N ILE A 105 -15.35 9.77 -4.67
CA ILE A 105 -13.92 9.48 -4.61
C ILE A 105 -13.11 10.73 -4.28
N ASP A 106 -13.51 11.90 -4.77
CA ASP A 106 -12.76 13.13 -4.55
C ASP A 106 -12.88 13.60 -3.09
N ALA A 107 -14.02 13.37 -2.46
CA ALA A 107 -14.20 13.60 -1.03
C ALA A 107 -13.51 12.52 -0.16
N PHE A 108 -13.42 11.29 -0.66
CA PHE A 108 -12.87 10.16 0.10
C PHE A 108 -11.32 10.08 0.06
N ALA A 109 -10.72 10.44 -1.07
CA ALA A 109 -9.28 10.37 -1.30
C ALA A 109 -8.57 11.69 -0.94
N ASP A 110 -7.84 11.70 0.17
CA ASP A 110 -7.00 12.84 0.56
C ASP A 110 -5.60 12.77 -0.08
N GLU A 111 -5.45 13.42 -1.23
CA GLU A 111 -4.18 13.53 -1.98
C GLU A 111 -3.19 14.52 -1.34
N SER A 112 -3.57 15.25 -0.28
CA SER A 112 -2.69 16.24 0.35
C SER A 112 -1.49 15.63 1.08
N PHE A 113 -1.46 14.30 1.19
CA PHE A 113 -0.36 13.53 1.76
C PHE A 113 0.54 12.88 0.70
N SER A 114 0.21 12.98 -0.59
CA SER A 114 1.04 12.46 -1.68
C SER A 114 2.44 13.07 -1.62
N ALA A 115 3.46 12.25 -1.88
CA ALA A 115 4.82 12.75 -1.91
C ALA A 115 5.06 13.43 -3.25
N ASP A 116 5.65 14.64 -3.23
CA ASP A 116 6.17 15.22 -4.48
C ASP A 116 7.15 14.22 -5.08
N ILE A 117 6.87 13.76 -6.31
CA ILE A 117 7.79 12.97 -7.12
C ILE A 117 8.88 13.93 -7.64
N SER A 118 9.59 14.60 -6.73
CA SER A 118 10.78 15.34 -7.07
C SER A 118 11.94 14.35 -7.10
N VAL A 119 12.05 13.63 -8.22
CA VAL A 119 13.33 13.04 -8.62
C VAL A 119 14.30 14.21 -8.77
N LYS A 120 15.21 14.37 -7.79
CA LYS A 120 16.42 15.16 -7.96
C LYS A 120 17.57 14.24 -8.32
#